data_AF-A0A6P2B855-F1
#
_entry.id   AF-A0A6P2B855-F1
#
_cell.length_a   1.000
_cell.length_b   1.000
_cell.length_c   1.000
_cell.angle_alpha   90.00
_cell.angle_beta   90.00
_cell.angle_gamma   90.00
#
_symmetry.space_group_name_H-M   'P 1'
#
loop_
_entity.id
_entity.type
_entity.pdbx_description
1 polymer ?
#
loop_
_entity_poly.entity_id
_entity_poly.type
_entity_poly.pdbx_seq_one_letter_code
_entity_poly.pdbx_strand_id
1 'polypeptide(L)'
;MRDKKGIRIDLENLDQDPRVEWAVRLAMGVTLMLVGMFLVALALGYQPRSGGQLQVPPWVGAIAGVLLMGGGVAVLLPKRRSIGWLIAMVILAGSGAISLWIGLFGDPAEISGGLPLLPESTNQTIGRVMFTLGGIICLAILAYGLWLGPGGRGRKPTN
;
A
#
# COMPACT_ATOMS: atom_id res chain seq x y z
N MET A 1 -55.94 1.61 -12.28
CA MET A 1 -55.10 2.45 -11.38
C MET A 1 -54.07 1.52 -10.74
N ARG A 2 -52.79 1.63 -11.12
CA ARG A 2 -51.70 0.78 -10.63
C ARG A 2 -51.05 1.48 -9.45
N ASP A 3 -51.18 0.87 -8.28
CA ASP A 3 -50.66 1.34 -7.01
C ASP A 3 -49.12 1.34 -7.05
N LYS A 4 -48.52 2.53 -7.10
CA LYS A 4 -47.06 2.71 -7.04
C LYS A 4 -46.65 2.58 -5.59
N LYS A 5 -46.46 1.34 -5.12
CA LYS A 5 -45.75 1.09 -3.85
C LYS A 5 -44.33 1.63 -3.99
N GLY A 6 -44.10 2.81 -3.41
CA GLY A 6 -42.79 3.43 -3.32
C GLY A 6 -41.85 2.50 -2.57
N ILE A 7 -40.83 2.01 -3.26
CA ILE A 7 -39.72 1.29 -2.66
C ILE A 7 -38.97 2.32 -1.81
N ARG A 8 -39.32 2.41 -0.52
CA ARG A 8 -38.45 3.09 0.45
C ARG A 8 -37.26 2.17 0.67
N ILE A 9 -36.13 2.55 0.10
CA ILE A 9 -34.85 1.95 0.43
C ILE A 9 -34.47 2.53 1.79
N ASP A 10 -34.61 1.75 2.85
CA ASP A 10 -34.12 2.13 4.18
C ASP A 10 -32.59 2.12 4.14
N LEU A 11 -32.02 3.29 3.86
CA LEU A 11 -30.58 3.54 3.77
C LEU A 11 -29.85 3.14 5.07
N GLU A 12 -30.56 3.11 6.20
CA GLU A 12 -30.04 2.75 7.52
C GLU A 12 -29.74 1.25 7.67
N ASN A 13 -30.37 0.39 6.86
CA ASN A 13 -30.13 -1.07 6.88
C ASN A 13 -29.16 -1.55 5.79
N LEU A 14 -28.70 -0.67 4.88
CA LEU A 14 -27.77 -1.05 3.82
C LEU A 14 -26.38 -1.42 4.34
N ASP A 15 -25.98 -0.90 5.50
CA ASP A 15 -24.65 -1.15 6.09
C ASP A 15 -24.53 -2.56 6.70
N GLN A 16 -25.65 -3.26 6.94
CA GLN A 16 -25.66 -4.63 7.48
C GLN A 16 -25.87 -5.71 6.42
N ASP A 17 -26.10 -5.36 5.15
CA ASP A 17 -26.26 -6.37 4.10
C ASP A 17 -24.88 -6.94 3.73
N PRO A 18 -24.61 -8.25 3.95
CA PRO A 18 -23.33 -8.85 3.59
C PRO A 18 -23.01 -8.68 2.10
N ARG A 19 -24.01 -8.55 1.23
CA ARG A 19 -23.80 -8.30 -0.21
C ARG A 19 -23.17 -6.94 -0.47
N VAL A 20 -23.53 -5.92 0.31
CA VAL A 20 -22.98 -4.57 0.20
C VAL A 20 -21.53 -4.58 0.68
N GLU A 21 -21.22 -5.25 1.79
CA GLU A 21 -19.83 -5.44 2.26
C GLU A 21 -18.96 -6.11 1.19
N TRP A 22 -19.46 -7.18 0.56
CA TRP A 22 -18.75 -7.86 -0.53
C TRP A 22 -18.57 -6.96 -1.76
N ALA A 23 -19.59 -6.22 -2.15
CA ALA A 23 -19.52 -5.30 -3.28
C ALA A 23 -18.50 -4.17 -3.04
N VAL A 24 -18.48 -3.58 -1.84
CA VAL A 24 -17.52 -2.55 -1.46
C VAL A 24 -16.10 -3.10 -1.46
N ARG A 25 -15.88 -4.28 -0.86
CA ARG A 25 -14.56 -4.95 -0.89
C ARG A 25 -14.10 -5.22 -2.31
N LEU A 26 -15.00 -5.70 -3.18
CA LEU A 26 -14.69 -5.99 -4.56
C LEU A 26 -14.30 -4.72 -5.31
N ALA A 27 -15.11 -3.66 -5.18
CA ALA A 27 -14.84 -2.37 -5.80
C ALA A 27 -13.50 -1.77 -5.34
N MET A 28 -13.24 -1.75 -4.02
CA MET A 28 -11.98 -1.27 -3.46
C MET A 28 -10.78 -2.10 -3.94
N GLY A 29 -10.88 -3.43 -3.85
CA GLY A 29 -9.81 -4.33 -4.23
C GLY A 29 -9.44 -4.22 -5.71
N VAL A 30 -10.44 -4.24 -6.60
CA VAL A 30 -10.24 -4.07 -8.04
C VAL A 30 -9.66 -2.70 -8.36
N THR A 31 -10.16 -1.64 -7.73
CA THR A 31 -9.64 -0.28 -7.95
C THR A 31 -8.15 -0.19 -7.58
N LEU A 32 -7.76 -0.73 -6.42
CA LEU A 32 -6.35 -0.75 -6.00
C LEU A 32 -5.48 -1.55 -6.98
N MET A 33 -5.98 -2.68 -7.49
CA MET A 33 -5.26 -3.47 -8.50
C MET A 33 -5.09 -2.71 -9.82
N LEU A 34 -6.13 -2.03 -10.31
CA LEU A 34 -6.06 -1.27 -11.55
C LEU A 34 -5.12 -0.07 -11.43
N VAL A 35 -5.18 0.68 -10.32
CA VAL A 35 -4.26 1.79 -10.04
C VAL A 35 -2.83 1.28 -9.92
N GLY A 36 -2.61 0.18 -9.20
CA GLY A 36 -1.28 -0.42 -9.08
C GLY A 36 -0.72 -0.89 -10.43
N MET A 37 -1.53 -1.57 -11.24
CA MET A 37 -1.17 -1.98 -12.59
C MET A 37 -0.83 -0.79 -13.49
N PHE A 38 -1.60 0.29 -13.40
CA PHE A 38 -1.33 1.54 -14.12
C PHE A 38 0.03 2.12 -13.72
N LEU A 39 0.36 2.17 -12.42
CA LEU A 39 1.68 2.63 -11.95
C LEU A 39 2.84 1.76 -12.45
N VAL A 40 2.66 0.42 -12.48
CA VAL A 40 3.66 -0.48 -13.07
C VAL A 40 3.84 -0.21 -14.56
N ALA A 41 2.75 0.00 -15.30
CA ALA A 41 2.84 0.33 -16.72
C ALA A 41 3.60 1.66 -16.95
N LEU A 42 3.32 2.69 -16.15
CA LEU A 42 4.06 3.96 -16.19
C LEU A 42 5.55 3.76 -15.88
N ALA A 43 5.87 2.95 -14.87
CA ALA A 43 7.25 2.63 -14.51
C ALA A 43 8.01 1.91 -15.64
N LEU A 44 7.32 1.08 -16.42
CA LEU A 44 7.88 0.39 -17.59
C LEU A 44 8.03 1.30 -18.82
N GLY A 45 7.64 2.57 -18.74
CA GLY A 45 7.83 3.54 -19.80
C GLY A 45 6.72 3.56 -20.86
N TYR A 46 5.51 3.09 -20.51
CA TYR A 46 4.36 3.13 -21.45
C TYR A 46 3.91 4.55 -21.82
N GLN A 47 4.27 5.57 -21.02
CA GLN A 47 3.92 6.96 -21.29
C GLN A 47 5.18 7.80 -21.55
N PRO A 48 5.21 8.61 -22.63
CA PRO A 48 6.34 9.49 -22.91
C PRO A 48 6.52 10.48 -21.76
N ARG A 49 7.70 10.49 -21.13
CA ARG A 49 8.08 11.51 -20.14
C ARG A 49 8.28 12.83 -20.86
N SER A 50 7.24 13.65 -20.95
CA SER A 50 7.37 15.05 -21.41
C SER A 50 8.21 15.82 -20.39
N GLY A 51 9.37 16.32 -20.84
CA GLY A 51 10.45 16.87 -20.02
C GLY A 51 9.98 17.90 -19.00
N GLY A 52 10.15 17.57 -17.72
CA GLY A 52 9.81 18.43 -16.58
C GLY A 52 9.22 17.71 -15.38
N GLN A 53 8.91 16.41 -15.47
CA GLN A 53 8.30 15.65 -14.37
C GLN A 53 9.33 14.92 -13.51
N LEU A 54 9.09 14.96 -12.19
CA LEU A 54 9.73 14.23 -11.07
C LEU A 54 10.68 13.11 -11.52
N GLN A 55 11.95 13.22 -11.15
CA GLN A 55 12.99 12.27 -11.58
C GLN A 55 12.99 11.02 -10.69
N VAL A 56 11.82 10.42 -10.48
CA VAL A 56 11.68 9.20 -9.67
C VAL A 56 12.24 8.01 -10.45
N PRO A 57 13.16 7.22 -9.85
CA PRO A 57 13.67 6.02 -10.49
C PRO A 57 12.53 5.06 -10.89
N PRO A 58 12.57 4.46 -12.10
CA PRO A 58 11.50 3.59 -12.59
C PRO A 58 11.13 2.45 -11.63
N TRP A 59 12.14 1.88 -10.95
CA TRP A 59 11.93 0.78 -10.03
C TRP A 59 11.09 1.18 -8.79
N VAL A 60 11.15 2.43 -8.34
CA VAL A 60 10.35 2.93 -7.20
C VAL A 60 8.86 2.90 -7.57
N GLY A 61 8.53 3.42 -8.77
CA GLY A 61 7.16 3.38 -9.30
C GLY A 61 6.66 1.95 -9.50
N ALA A 62 7.52 1.06 -9.99
CA ALA A 62 7.18 -0.35 -10.17
C ALA A 62 6.86 -1.03 -8.81
N ILE A 63 7.70 -0.83 -7.79
CA ILE A 63 7.44 -1.37 -6.45
C ILE A 63 6.14 -0.78 -5.89
N ALA A 64 5.94 0.54 -5.96
CA ALA A 64 4.70 1.16 -5.48
C ALA A 64 3.45 0.57 -6.12
N GLY A 65 3.49 0.32 -7.43
CA GLY A 65 2.40 -0.34 -8.15
C GLY A 65 2.17 -1.79 -7.67
N VAL A 66 3.24 -2.56 -7.48
CA VAL A 66 3.16 -3.93 -6.92
C VAL A 66 2.58 -3.92 -5.51
N LEU A 67 2.93 -2.95 -4.66
CA LEU A 67 2.37 -2.80 -3.31
C LEU A 67 0.87 -2.56 -3.33
N LEU A 68 0.41 -1.66 -4.22
CA LEU A 68 -1.01 -1.37 -4.44
C LEU A 68 -1.78 -2.60 -4.92
N MET A 69 -1.21 -3.34 -5.88
CA MET A 69 -1.78 -4.61 -6.34
C MET A 69 -1.86 -5.62 -5.19
N GLY A 70 -0.79 -5.76 -4.39
CA GLY A 70 -0.78 -6.62 -3.21
C GLY A 70 -1.85 -6.24 -2.19
N GLY A 71 -2.03 -4.94 -1.92
CA GLY A 71 -3.10 -4.42 -1.07
C GLY A 71 -4.50 -4.74 -1.60
N GLY A 72 -4.73 -4.55 -2.90
CA GLY A 72 -6.00 -4.92 -3.54
C GLY A 72 -6.29 -6.42 -3.44
N VAL A 73 -5.28 -7.25 -3.68
CA VAL A 73 -5.36 -8.72 -3.51
C VAL A 73 -5.66 -9.09 -2.05
N ALA A 74 -5.05 -8.42 -1.07
CA ALA A 74 -5.33 -8.65 0.35
C ALA A 74 -6.77 -8.29 0.76
N VAL A 75 -7.38 -7.27 0.13
CA VAL A 75 -8.79 -6.90 0.38
C VAL A 75 -9.75 -7.94 -0.20
N LEU A 76 -9.42 -8.52 -1.36
CA LEU A 76 -10.28 -9.49 -2.06
C LEU A 76 -10.21 -10.90 -1.48
N LEU A 77 -9.04 -11.32 -0.99
CA LEU A 77 -8.87 -12.69 -0.53
C LEU A 77 -9.48 -12.91 0.86
N PRO A 78 -10.24 -14.01 1.06
CA PRO A 78 -10.64 -14.42 2.40
C PRO A 78 -9.39 -14.70 3.25
N LYS A 79 -9.48 -14.46 4.56
CA LYS A 79 -8.39 -14.55 5.55
C LYS A 79 -7.70 -15.94 5.56
N ARG A 80 -6.86 -16.22 4.56
CA ARG A 80 -5.95 -17.38 4.53
C ARG A 80 -4.60 -16.93 5.08
N ARG A 81 -4.23 -17.51 6.22
CA ARG A 81 -3.04 -17.15 7.00
C ARG A 81 -1.76 -17.07 6.16
N SER A 82 -1.55 -18.02 5.25
CA SER A 82 -0.31 -18.09 4.44
C SER A 82 -0.21 -16.99 3.38
N ILE A 83 -1.32 -16.68 2.69
CA ILE A 83 -1.33 -15.67 1.62
C ILE A 83 -1.26 -14.26 2.22
N GLY A 84 -2.01 -14.03 3.31
CA GLY A 84 -1.94 -12.77 4.04
C GLY A 84 -0.53 -12.48 4.57
N TRP A 85 0.18 -13.50 5.06
CA TRP A 85 1.58 -13.36 5.47
C TRP A 85 2.49 -12.97 4.30
N LEU A 86 2.40 -13.65 3.15
CA LEU A 86 3.20 -13.32 1.97
C LEU A 86 2.95 -11.88 1.50
N ILE A 87 1.69 -11.46 1.42
CA ILE A 87 1.35 -10.10 1.01
C ILE A 87 1.91 -9.08 2.01
N ALA A 88 1.78 -9.33 3.31
CA ALA A 88 2.35 -8.47 4.34
C ALA A 88 3.88 -8.36 4.21
N MET A 89 4.59 -9.47 3.93
CA MET A 89 6.03 -9.45 3.68
C MET A 89 6.40 -8.59 2.47
N VAL A 90 5.67 -8.74 1.35
CA VAL A 90 5.89 -7.92 0.15
C VAL A 90 5.65 -6.43 0.45
N ILE A 91 4.58 -6.12 1.19
CA ILE A 91 4.25 -4.74 1.59
C ILE A 91 5.37 -4.15 2.43
N LEU A 92 5.80 -4.84 3.50
CA LEU A 92 6.86 -4.37 4.40
C LEU A 92 8.20 -4.23 3.69
N ALA A 93 8.55 -5.17 2.81
CA ALA A 93 9.80 -5.14 2.06
C ALA A 93 9.82 -3.96 1.06
N GLY A 94 8.74 -3.79 0.30
CA GLY A 94 8.63 -2.70 -0.67
C GLY A 94 8.54 -1.33 -0.01
N SER A 95 7.71 -1.17 1.02
CA SER A 95 7.59 0.10 1.75
C SER A 95 8.89 0.45 2.47
N GLY A 96 9.56 -0.55 3.05
CA GLY A 96 10.88 -0.43 3.65
C GLY A 96 11.92 0.06 2.65
N ALA A 97 12.04 -0.61 1.51
CA ALA A 97 12.99 -0.27 0.46
C ALA A 97 12.76 1.14 -0.11
N ILE A 98 11.51 1.49 -0.43
CA ILE A 98 11.15 2.82 -0.95
C ILE A 98 11.48 3.90 0.10
N SER A 99 11.03 3.72 1.35
CA SER A 99 11.23 4.73 2.40
C SER A 99 12.71 4.93 2.72
N LEU A 100 13.49 3.85 2.78
CA LEU A 100 14.93 3.92 3.00
C LEU A 100 15.64 4.62 1.84
N TRP A 101 15.24 4.32 0.60
CA TRP A 101 15.79 5.02 -0.56
C TRP A 101 15.48 6.52 -0.51
N ILE A 102 14.24 6.91 -0.22
CA ILE A 102 13.83 8.31 -0.15
C ILE A 102 14.63 9.03 0.94
N GLY A 103 14.78 8.40 2.11
CA GLY A 103 15.55 8.96 3.22
C GLY A 103 17.03 9.18 2.93
N LEU A 104 17.67 8.25 2.21
CA LEU A 104 19.12 8.26 1.95
C LEU A 104 19.51 9.00 0.68
N PHE A 105 18.75 8.83 -0.40
CA PHE A 105 19.11 9.26 -1.76
C PHE A 105 18.11 10.23 -2.38
N GLY A 106 16.93 10.40 -1.79
CA GLY A 106 15.91 11.31 -2.32
C GLY A 106 16.37 12.77 -2.30
N ASP A 107 16.09 13.50 -3.37
CA ASP A 107 16.29 14.95 -3.41
C ASP A 107 15.35 15.60 -2.37
N PRO A 108 15.89 16.39 -1.42
CA PRO A 108 15.06 17.08 -0.44
C PRO A 108 13.99 17.99 -1.06
N ALA A 109 14.24 18.55 -2.24
CA ALA A 109 13.31 19.44 -2.93
C ALA A 109 12.08 18.70 -3.50
N GLU A 110 12.18 17.39 -3.72
CA GLU A 110 11.06 16.57 -4.21
C GLU A 110 10.19 15.99 -3.07
N ILE A 111 10.58 16.16 -1.81
CA ILE A 111 9.81 15.70 -0.66
C ILE A 111 8.59 16.63 -0.49
N SER A 112 7.45 16.20 -1.03
CA SER A 112 6.19 16.93 -0.89
C SER A 112 5.64 16.80 0.54
N GLY A 113 5.63 17.91 1.27
CA GLY A 113 5.10 18.00 2.63
C GLY A 113 5.92 18.91 3.54
N GLY A 114 5.29 19.46 4.57
CA GLY A 114 5.98 20.32 5.53
C GLY A 114 5.00 21.13 6.38
N LEU A 115 5.44 21.56 7.56
CA LEU A 115 4.69 22.52 8.35
C LEU A 115 4.99 23.92 7.78
N PRO A 116 3.97 24.73 7.46
CA PRO A 116 4.17 26.08 6.90
C PRO A 116 4.88 27.02 7.88
N LEU A 117 4.99 26.63 9.15
CA LEU A 117 5.64 27.38 10.22
C LEU A 117 7.15 27.13 10.34
N LEU A 118 7.68 26.10 9.66
CA LEU A 118 9.09 25.71 9.75
C LEU A 118 9.87 26.14 8.50
N PRO A 119 11.15 26.55 8.65
CA PRO A 119 12.03 26.76 7.51
C PRO A 119 12.13 25.51 6.63
N GLU A 120 12.25 25.72 5.32
CA GLU A 120 12.29 24.64 4.33
C GLU A 120 13.40 23.61 4.62
N SER A 121 14.58 24.08 5.05
CA SER A 121 15.70 23.22 5.43
C SER A 121 15.38 22.27 6.60
N THR A 122 14.53 22.72 7.53
CA THR A 122 14.11 21.90 8.67
C THR A 122 13.05 20.88 8.25
N ASN A 123 12.09 21.28 7.41
CA ASN A 123 11.11 20.37 6.84
C ASN A 123 11.77 19.24 6.03
N GLN A 124 12.77 19.58 5.21
CA GLN A 124 13.55 18.62 4.44
C GLN A 124 14.29 17.60 5.32
N THR A 125 14.93 18.08 6.40
CA THR A 125 15.66 17.21 7.34
C THR A 125 14.71 16.27 8.07
N ILE A 126 13.57 16.79 8.54
CA ILE A 126 12.53 16.00 9.21
C ILE A 126 11.98 14.93 8.27
N GLY A 127 11.69 15.29 7.02
CA GLY A 127 11.23 14.36 5.99
C GLY A 127 12.19 13.18 5.83
N ARG A 128 13.49 13.45 5.63
CA ARG A 128 14.51 12.40 5.49
C ARG A 128 14.59 11.49 6.71
N VAL A 129 14.58 12.06 7.91
CA VAL A 129 14.64 11.27 9.15
C VAL A 129 13.40 10.39 9.29
N MET A 130 12.21 10.94 9.02
CA MET A 130 10.94 10.20 9.08
C MET A 130 10.90 9.05 8.07
N PHE A 131 11.29 9.28 6.81
CA PHE A 131 11.35 8.21 5.80
C PHE A 131 12.39 7.14 6.14
N THR A 132 13.56 7.55 6.62
CA THR A 132 14.62 6.60 7.03
C THR A 132 14.15 5.72 8.18
N LEU A 133 13.59 6.32 9.25
CA LEU A 133 13.07 5.59 10.40
C LEU A 133 11.90 4.69 10.01
N GLY A 134 10.96 5.19 9.21
CA GLY A 134 9.85 4.39 8.69
C GLY A 134 10.33 3.18 7.90
N GLY A 135 11.36 3.37 7.06
CA GLY A 135 12.00 2.29 6.32
C GLY A 135 12.63 1.23 7.23
N ILE A 136 13.42 1.66 8.21
CA ILE A 136 14.05 0.78 9.20
C ILE A 136 12.99 -0.02 9.98
N ILE A 137 11.92 0.63 10.43
CA ILE A 137 10.83 -0.03 11.17
C ILE A 137 10.15 -1.09 10.29
N CYS A 138 9.83 -0.78 9.04
CA CYS A 138 9.24 -1.75 8.11
C CYS A 138 10.12 -2.98 7.94
N LEU A 139 11.43 -2.78 7.75
CA LEU A 139 12.40 -3.86 7.59
C LEU A 139 12.63 -4.65 8.89
N ALA A 140 12.57 -4.00 10.05
CA ALA A 140 12.65 -4.67 11.35
C ALA A 140 11.44 -5.58 11.58
N ILE A 141 10.22 -5.11 11.26
CA ILE A 141 9.00 -5.92 11.34
C ILE A 141 9.06 -7.07 10.33
N LEU A 142 9.57 -6.83 9.12
CA LEU A 142 9.80 -7.88 8.13
C LEU A 142 10.74 -8.97 8.66
N ALA A 143 11.90 -8.57 9.19
CA ALA A 143 12.88 -9.49 9.76
C ALA A 143 12.28 -10.30 10.93
N TYR A 144 11.51 -9.64 11.80
CA TYR A 144 10.80 -10.29 12.89
C TYR A 144 9.73 -11.28 12.38
N GLY A 145 8.96 -10.90 11.35
CA GLY A 145 7.94 -11.75 10.74
C GLY A 145 8.51 -12.95 9.99
N LEU A 146 9.70 -12.82 9.39
CA LEU A 146 10.47 -13.93 8.82
C LEU A 146 10.99 -14.86 9.92
N TRP A 147 11.48 -14.30 11.02
CA TRP A 147 11.93 -15.05 12.18
C TRP A 147 10.81 -15.87 12.85
N LEU A 148 9.59 -15.32 12.91
CA LEU A 148 8.38 -16.00 13.39
C LEU A 148 7.67 -16.86 12.34
N GLY A 149 8.15 -16.87 11.09
CA GLY A 149 7.47 -17.50 9.97
C GLY A 149 7.23 -19.00 10.15
N PRO A 150 6.51 -19.66 9.23
CA PRO A 150 6.09 -21.06 9.36
C PRO A 150 7.22 -22.09 9.63
N GLY A 151 8.50 -21.74 9.39
CA GLY A 151 9.68 -22.55 9.71
C GLY A 151 10.50 -22.09 10.93
N GLY A 152 10.16 -20.94 11.52
CA GLY A 152 10.85 -20.34 12.66
C GLY A 152 10.35 -20.87 13.99
N ARG A 153 10.95 -21.97 14.45
CA ARG A 153 10.97 -22.42 15.87
C ARG A 153 9.61 -22.40 16.60
N GLY A 154 8.65 -23.19 16.12
CA GLY A 154 7.36 -23.37 16.79
C GLY A 154 6.70 -24.75 16.63
N ARG A 155 7.34 -25.72 15.99
CA ARG A 155 6.88 -27.12 16.09
C ARG A 155 7.10 -27.57 17.52
N LYS A 156 6.04 -27.56 18.33
CA LYS A 156 6.00 -28.39 19.54
C LYS A 156 6.35 -29.83 19.10
N PRO A 157 7.25 -30.54 19.79
CA PRO A 157 7.39 -31.97 19.57
C PRO A 157 6.00 -32.58 19.81
N THR A 158 5.43 -33.19 18.79
CA THR A 158 4.28 -34.07 18.94
C THR A 158 4.77 -35.28 19.73
N ASN A 159 4.44 -35.31 21.02
CA ASN A 159 4.35 -36.56 21.77
C ASN A 159 3.04 -37.25 21.43
#